data_AF-A0AAW2YCB6-F1
#
_entry.id   AF-A0AAW2YCB6-F1
#
_cell.length_a   1.000
_cell.length_b   1.000
_cell.length_c   1.000
_cell.angle_alpha   90.00
_cell.angle_beta   90.00
_cell.angle_gamma   90.00
#
_symmetry.space_group_name_H-M   'P 1'
#
loop_
_entity.id
_entity.type
_entity.pdbx_description
1 polymer ?
#
loop_
_entity_poly.entity_id
_entity_poly.type
_entity_poly.pdbx_seq_one_letter_code
_entity_poly.pdbx_strand_id
1 'polypeptide(L)'
;MLGNSPKQATTKTQGSREFFSIPCTIGNIAFDKVLCDLGASVNLMPYSIFEKLGMHELTPSIITLQLADRSIKYPRGIVEDVLVKVGKFIIPVDFIVLDMEEDKNMPLILGRPFLSTRALIDVQKGHLTLRVNDEDVVFNVFRPIKISAQE
;
A
#
# COMPACT_ATOMS: atom_id res chain seq x y z
N MET A 1 -16.55 -37.06 -37.04
CA MET A 1 -16.96 -35.67 -36.76
C MET A 1 -16.31 -35.25 -35.45
N LEU A 2 -15.17 -34.58 -35.51
CA LEU A 2 -14.41 -34.09 -34.35
C LEU A 2 -15.03 -32.77 -33.86
N GLY A 3 -15.32 -32.68 -32.56
CA GLY A 3 -15.93 -31.51 -31.94
C GLY A 3 -14.94 -30.35 -31.81
N ASN A 4 -15.31 -29.20 -32.35
CA ASN A 4 -14.61 -27.94 -32.10
C ASN A 4 -15.19 -27.30 -30.83
N SER A 5 -14.43 -27.40 -29.73
CA SER A 5 -14.68 -26.57 -28.55
C SER A 5 -14.30 -25.11 -28.86
N PRO A 6 -15.06 -24.09 -28.42
CA PRO A 6 -14.68 -22.71 -28.63
C PRO A 6 -13.38 -22.41 -27.89
N LYS A 7 -12.37 -21.93 -28.62
CA LYS A 7 -11.17 -21.34 -28.03
C LYS A 7 -11.60 -20.09 -27.26
N GLN A 8 -11.47 -20.10 -25.95
CA GLN A 8 -11.64 -18.89 -25.15
C GLN A 8 -10.59 -17.86 -25.60
N ALA A 9 -11.06 -16.72 -26.09
CA ALA A 9 -10.23 -15.60 -26.45
C ALA A 9 -9.61 -15.01 -25.17
N THR A 10 -8.29 -15.03 -25.09
CA THR A 10 -7.52 -14.32 -24.08
C THR A 10 -7.71 -12.82 -24.28
N THR A 11 -8.46 -12.18 -23.40
CA THR A 11 -8.59 -10.73 -23.36
C THR A 11 -7.31 -10.15 -22.79
N LYS A 12 -6.64 -9.29 -23.57
CA LYS A 12 -5.48 -8.52 -23.12
C LYS A 12 -5.95 -7.53 -22.04
N THR A 13 -5.44 -7.66 -20.82
CA THR A 13 -5.77 -6.81 -19.66
C THR A 13 -5.11 -5.44 -19.79
N GLN A 14 -5.91 -4.40 -19.99
CA GLN A 14 -5.47 -3.00 -20.03
C GLN A 14 -5.33 -2.44 -18.58
N GLY A 15 -4.21 -2.72 -17.92
CA GLY A 15 -3.35 -1.76 -17.19
C GLY A 15 -3.84 -0.82 -16.07
N SER A 16 -5.00 -0.99 -15.43
CA SER A 16 -5.36 -0.19 -14.23
C SER A 16 -6.09 -0.94 -13.12
N ARG A 17 -6.19 -2.27 -13.25
CA ARG A 17 -6.99 -3.13 -12.37
C ARG A 17 -6.16 -3.93 -11.35
N GLU A 18 -4.85 -3.74 -11.32
CA GLU A 18 -3.94 -4.74 -10.72
C GLU A 18 -3.57 -4.46 -9.26
N PHE A 19 -3.69 -3.22 -8.78
CA PHE A 19 -3.25 -2.84 -7.43
C PHE A 19 -4.29 -1.99 -6.70
N PHE A 20 -4.60 -2.37 -5.46
CA PHE A 20 -5.38 -1.54 -4.55
C PHE A 20 -4.45 -0.48 -3.98
N SER A 21 -4.67 0.79 -4.32
CA SER A 21 -3.87 1.88 -3.77
C SER A 21 -4.73 3.03 -3.30
N ILE A 22 -4.27 3.72 -2.25
CA ILE A 22 -4.92 4.90 -1.68
C ILE A 22 -3.88 6.00 -1.47
N PRO A 23 -4.28 7.27 -1.54
CA PRO A 23 -3.39 8.36 -1.16
C PRO A 23 -3.24 8.43 0.36
N CYS A 24 -2.07 8.83 0.82
CA CYS A 24 -1.85 9.17 2.23
C CYS A 24 -0.90 10.35 2.39
N THR A 25 -0.76 10.85 3.61
CA THR A 25 0.24 11.85 3.97
C THR A 25 0.93 11.41 5.25
N ILE A 26 2.26 11.47 5.27
CA ILE A 26 3.08 11.23 6.46
C ILE A 26 3.95 12.45 6.68
N GLY A 27 3.84 13.07 7.85
CA GLY A 27 4.48 14.36 8.11
C GLY A 27 4.08 15.40 7.07
N ASN A 28 5.05 15.93 6.34
CA ASN A 28 4.88 16.91 5.26
C ASN A 28 4.89 16.31 3.84
N ILE A 29 5.00 14.98 3.71
CA ILE A 29 5.08 14.30 2.41
C ILE A 29 3.72 13.68 2.07
N ALA A 30 3.17 14.08 0.92
CA ALA A 30 1.99 13.46 0.33
C ALA A 30 2.39 12.34 -0.63
N PHE A 31 1.74 11.19 -0.49
CA PHE A 31 1.88 10.03 -1.36
C PHE A 31 0.58 9.86 -2.12
N ASP A 32 0.62 10.03 -3.44
CA ASP A 32 -0.58 9.90 -4.28
C ASP A 32 -1.10 8.46 -4.30
N LYS A 33 -0.20 7.48 -4.16
CA LYS A 33 -0.52 6.06 -4.17
C LYS A 33 0.36 5.31 -3.18
N VAL A 34 -0.30 4.60 -2.29
CA VAL A 34 0.30 3.64 -1.37
C VAL A 34 -0.35 2.29 -1.61
N LEU A 35 0.44 1.24 -1.76
CA LEU A 35 -0.06 -0.10 -2.03
C LEU A 35 -0.76 -0.66 -0.79
N CYS A 36 -1.99 -1.11 -0.94
CA CYS A 36 -2.74 -1.85 0.08
C CYS A 36 -2.65 -3.34 -0.24
N ASP A 37 -1.87 -4.08 0.55
CA ASP A 37 -1.58 -5.50 0.28
C ASP A 37 -2.05 -6.40 1.43
N LEU A 38 -3.09 -7.20 1.18
CA LEU A 38 -3.55 -8.22 2.13
C LEU A 38 -2.58 -9.42 2.23
N GLY A 39 -1.70 -9.62 1.25
CA GLY A 39 -0.64 -10.62 1.26
C GLY A 39 0.52 -10.24 2.20
N ALA A 40 0.80 -8.95 2.35
CA ALA A 40 1.83 -8.45 3.26
C ALA A 40 1.42 -8.61 4.74
N SER A 41 2.28 -9.28 5.52
CA SER A 41 2.08 -9.45 6.97
C SER A 41 2.44 -8.22 7.80
N VAL A 42 3.15 -7.26 7.20
CA VAL A 42 3.69 -6.06 7.84
C VAL A 42 3.45 -4.85 6.94
N ASN A 43 3.48 -3.63 7.51
CA ASN A 43 3.62 -2.42 6.71
C ASN A 43 5.11 -2.21 6.41
N LEU A 44 5.44 -1.76 5.20
CA LEU A 44 6.82 -1.54 4.76
C LEU A 44 7.03 -0.09 4.34
N MET A 45 8.18 0.44 4.77
CA MET A 45 8.69 1.74 4.36
C MET A 45 10.13 1.57 3.84
N PRO A 46 10.45 2.02 2.62
CA PRO A 46 11.82 2.11 2.15
C PRO A 46 12.64 3.06 3.03
N TYR A 47 13.88 2.70 3.29
CA TYR A 47 14.78 3.54 4.09
C TYR A 47 14.96 4.95 3.50
N SER A 48 14.92 5.10 2.17
CA SER A 48 14.94 6.42 1.51
C SER A 48 13.78 7.33 1.93
N ILE A 49 12.59 6.78 2.16
CA ILE A 49 11.43 7.54 2.62
C ILE A 49 11.58 7.92 4.10
N PHE A 50 12.07 6.99 4.93
CA PHE A 50 12.40 7.26 6.33
C PHE A 50 13.36 8.45 6.45
N GLU A 51 14.42 8.49 5.63
CA GLU A 51 15.37 9.61 5.60
C GLU A 51 14.73 10.91 5.10
N LYS A 52 13.91 10.86 4.03
CA LYS A 52 13.19 12.04 3.50
C LYS A 52 12.23 12.65 4.53
N LEU A 53 11.64 11.81 5.39
CA LEU A 53 10.77 12.25 6.47
C LEU A 53 11.54 12.86 7.65
N GLY A 54 12.88 12.81 7.63
CA GLY A 54 13.72 13.34 8.70
C GLY A 54 13.59 12.54 10.00
N MET A 55 13.21 11.27 9.92
CA MET A 55 13.12 10.40 11.09
C MET A 55 14.54 10.00 11.54
N HIS A 56 14.75 9.91 12.85
CA HIS A 56 16.09 9.74 13.41
C HIS A 56 16.29 8.40 14.14
N GLU A 57 15.21 7.79 14.61
CA GLU A 57 15.28 6.60 15.46
C GLU A 57 14.57 5.44 14.79
N LEU A 58 15.27 4.32 14.73
CA LEU A 58 14.73 3.01 14.39
C LEU A 58 14.94 2.12 15.60
N THR A 59 13.87 1.48 16.05
CA THR A 59 13.96 0.42 17.04
C THR A 59 14.66 -0.78 16.38
N PRO A 60 15.83 -1.21 16.88
CA PRO A 60 16.51 -2.38 16.35
C PRO A 60 15.60 -3.61 16.47
N SER A 61 15.58 -4.45 15.45
CA SER A 61 14.76 -5.65 15.44
C SER A 61 15.53 -6.83 14.88
N ILE A 62 15.30 -8.00 15.48
CA ILE A 62 15.86 -9.29 15.04
C ILE A 62 14.97 -9.99 13.99
N ILE A 63 13.93 -9.31 13.51
CA ILE A 63 13.01 -9.84 12.51
C ILE A 63 13.74 -10.05 11.18
N THR A 64 13.43 -11.15 10.50
CA THR A 64 13.77 -11.37 9.10
C THR A 64 12.49 -11.40 8.27
N LEU A 65 12.55 -10.83 7.07
CA LEU A 65 11.44 -10.81 6.14
C LEU A 65 11.70 -11.79 5.00
N GLN A 66 10.76 -12.70 4.76
CA GLN A 66 10.73 -13.48 3.54
C GLN A 66 9.77 -12.81 2.55
N LEU A 67 10.29 -12.40 1.40
CA LEU A 67 9.50 -11.80 0.33
C LEU A 67 8.79 -12.88 -0.50
N ALA A 68 7.87 -12.46 -1.38
CA ALA A 68 7.11 -13.38 -2.23
C ALA A 68 8.00 -14.19 -3.20
N ASP A 69 9.15 -13.64 -3.60
CA ASP A 69 10.18 -14.33 -4.38
C ASP A 69 11.04 -15.30 -3.55
N ARG A 70 10.70 -15.47 -2.27
CA ARG A 70 11.38 -16.29 -1.25
C ARG A 70 12.74 -15.74 -0.81
N SER A 71 13.15 -14.57 -1.30
CA SER A 71 14.34 -13.90 -0.81
C SER A 71 14.16 -13.50 0.64
N ILE A 72 15.26 -13.56 1.41
CA ILE A 72 15.29 -13.15 2.80
C ILE A 72 15.94 -11.77 2.87
N LYS A 73 15.27 -10.83 3.52
CA LYS A 73 15.74 -9.48 3.77
C LYS A 73 15.81 -9.20 5.26
N TYR A 74 16.79 -8.40 5.64
CA TYR A 74 17.01 -7.95 7.01
C TYR A 74 16.62 -6.47 7.06
N PRO A 75 15.54 -6.11 7.78
CA PRO A 75 15.17 -4.72 7.99
C PRO A 75 16.27 -3.95 8.73
N ARG A 76 16.32 -2.63 8.51
CA ARG A 76 17.13 -1.73 9.34
C ARG A 76 16.57 -1.60 10.76
N GLY A 77 15.25 -1.73 10.88
CA GLY A 77 14.55 -1.67 12.16
C GLY A 77 13.07 -1.42 11.97
N ILE A 78 12.42 -1.01 13.05
CA ILE A 78 11.00 -0.67 13.11
C ILE A 78 10.88 0.80 13.47
N VAL A 79 9.96 1.51 12.84
CA VAL A 79 9.50 2.82 13.31
C VAL A 79 8.06 2.66 13.77
N GLU A 80 7.80 2.97 15.03
CA GLU A 80 6.51 2.78 15.68
C GLU A 80 5.70 4.09 15.66
N ASP A 81 4.37 3.98 15.71
CA ASP A 81 3.43 5.10 15.87
C ASP A 81 3.57 6.23 14.83
N VAL A 82 3.97 5.90 13.60
CA VAL A 82 4.01 6.89 12.51
C VAL A 82 2.59 7.35 12.19
N LEU A 83 2.33 8.65 12.34
CA LEU A 83 1.02 9.23 12.03
C LEU A 83 0.80 9.29 10.52
N VAL A 84 -0.07 8.42 10.02
CA VAL A 84 -0.47 8.36 8.61
C VAL A 84 -1.85 8.98 8.46
N LYS A 85 -1.94 10.06 7.68
CA LYS A 85 -3.22 10.66 7.30
C LYS A 85 -3.76 9.98 6.04
N VAL A 86 -4.96 9.42 6.13
CA VAL A 86 -5.68 8.78 5.01
C VAL A 86 -7.07 9.40 4.92
N GLY A 87 -7.31 10.20 3.88
CA GLY A 87 -8.51 11.02 3.78
C GLY A 87 -8.62 11.98 4.96
N LYS A 88 -9.66 11.80 5.78
CA LYS A 88 -9.91 12.59 7.00
C LYS A 88 -9.31 11.99 8.28
N PHE A 89 -8.85 10.75 8.24
CA PHE A 89 -8.35 10.04 9.41
C PHE A 89 -6.86 10.21 9.57
N ILE A 90 -6.40 10.26 10.82
CA ILE A 90 -4.99 10.14 11.20
C ILE A 90 -4.88 8.89 12.05
N ILE A 91 -4.05 7.95 11.62
CA ILE A 91 -3.93 6.63 12.22
C ILE A 91 -2.44 6.40 12.54
N PRO A 92 -2.08 6.01 13.77
CA PRO A 92 -0.72 5.57 14.08
C PRO A 92 -0.46 4.21 13.41
N VAL A 93 0.69 4.09 12.75
CA VAL A 93 1.06 2.90 11.99
C VAL A 93 2.53 2.56 12.25
N ASP A 94 2.78 1.31 12.60
CA ASP A 94 4.15 0.80 12.69
C ASP A 94 4.62 0.34 11.32
N PHE A 95 5.85 0.70 10.95
CA PHE A 95 6.50 0.29 9.71
C PHE A 95 7.77 -0.48 9.97
N ILE A 96 7.96 -1.56 9.22
CA ILE A 96 9.27 -2.18 9.07
C ILE A 96 10.04 -1.39 8.01
N VAL A 97 11.24 -0.91 8.36
CA VAL A 97 12.07 -0.11 7.46
C VAL A 97 13.11 -0.98 6.78
N LEU A 98 13.10 -1.00 5.45
CA LEU A 98 13.93 -1.88 4.63
C LEU A 98 14.82 -1.10 3.65
N ASP A 99 16.05 -1.56 3.44
CA ASP A 99 16.86 -1.15 2.29
C ASP A 99 16.33 -1.79 1.01
N MET A 100 15.56 -1.02 0.27
CA MET A 100 15.01 -1.42 -1.02
C MET A 100 14.97 -0.22 -1.98
N GLU A 101 14.97 -0.51 -3.28
CA GLU A 101 14.70 0.51 -4.28
C GLU A 101 13.26 1.02 -4.12
N GLU A 102 13.12 2.34 -4.11
CA GLU A 102 11.83 3.00 -4.03
C GLU A 102 11.09 2.85 -5.37
N ASP A 103 9.93 2.20 -5.36
CA ASP A 103 8.99 2.32 -6.46
C ASP A 103 8.39 3.73 -6.43
N LYS A 104 8.79 4.56 -7.40
CA LYS A 104 8.33 5.95 -7.52
C LYS A 104 6.81 6.08 -7.63
N ASN A 105 6.11 5.02 -8.03
CA ASN A 105 4.65 5.02 -8.15
C ASN A 105 3.96 4.59 -6.85
N MET A 106 4.54 3.64 -6.09
CA MET A 106 3.95 3.09 -4.87
C MET A 106 5.05 2.84 -3.83
N PRO A 107 5.60 3.91 -3.23
CA PRO A 107 6.79 3.80 -2.40
C PRO A 107 6.52 3.16 -1.04
N LEU A 108 5.26 2.98 -0.63
CA LEU A 108 4.89 2.43 0.66
C LEU A 108 3.95 1.23 0.48
N ILE A 109 4.02 0.28 1.41
CA ILE A 109 3.11 -0.86 1.48
C ILE A 109 2.39 -0.83 2.83
N LEU A 110 1.07 -0.75 2.79
CA LEU A 110 0.18 -0.95 3.92
C LEU A 110 -0.31 -2.39 3.90
N GLY A 111 0.22 -3.18 4.80
CA GLY A 111 -0.08 -4.60 4.92
C GLY A 111 -1.34 -4.87 5.75
N ARG A 112 -1.50 -6.14 6.14
CA ARG A 112 -2.59 -6.56 7.02
C ARG A 112 -2.68 -5.80 8.35
N PRO A 113 -1.60 -5.40 9.04
CA PRO A 113 -1.72 -4.66 10.30
C PRO A 113 -2.50 -3.35 10.15
N PHE A 114 -2.26 -2.60 9.07
CA PHE A 114 -3.05 -1.41 8.77
C PHE A 114 -4.48 -1.76 8.34
N LEU A 115 -4.62 -2.71 7.40
CA LEU A 115 -5.91 -3.03 6.78
C LEU A 115 -6.89 -3.74 7.73
N SER A 116 -6.41 -4.48 8.73
CA SER A 116 -7.25 -5.19 9.70
C SER A 116 -7.95 -4.27 10.69
N THR A 117 -7.53 -3.01 10.80
CA THR A 117 -8.05 -2.07 11.81
C THR A 117 -9.52 -1.74 11.61
N ARG A 118 -10.03 -1.77 10.36
CA ARG A 118 -11.45 -1.63 9.93
C ARG A 118 -11.59 -1.38 8.41
N ALA A 119 -10.68 -1.89 7.57
CA ALA A 119 -10.83 -1.74 6.12
C ALA A 119 -11.86 -2.75 5.56
N LEU A 120 -12.71 -2.29 4.65
CA LEU A 120 -13.61 -3.12 3.85
C LEU A 120 -13.24 -2.96 2.38
N ILE A 121 -12.85 -4.05 1.73
CA ILE A 121 -12.42 -4.04 0.33
C ILE A 121 -13.47 -4.76 -0.51
N ASP A 122 -14.21 -3.99 -1.30
CA ASP A 122 -15.10 -4.51 -2.34
C ASP A 122 -14.31 -4.62 -3.65
N VAL A 123 -13.76 -5.80 -3.90
CA VAL A 123 -12.94 -6.09 -5.08
C VAL A 123 -13.74 -5.98 -6.38
N GLN A 124 -15.02 -6.34 -6.34
CA GLN A 124 -15.87 -6.29 -7.53
C GLN A 124 -16.11 -4.85 -7.97
N LYS A 125 -16.35 -3.95 -7.01
CA LYS A 125 -16.58 -2.52 -7.28
C LYS A 125 -15.29 -1.69 -7.32
N GLY A 126 -14.18 -2.23 -6.83
CA GLY A 126 -12.93 -1.49 -6.70
C GLY A 126 -12.97 -0.43 -5.61
N HIS A 127 -13.67 -0.72 -4.52
CA HIS A 127 -13.78 0.22 -3.41
C HIS A 127 -13.01 -0.28 -2.20
N LEU A 128 -12.19 0.60 -1.63
CA LEU A 128 -11.63 0.44 -0.30
C LEU A 128 -12.33 1.43 0.62
N THR A 129 -13.05 0.93 1.61
CA THR A 129 -13.67 1.74 2.66
C THR A 129 -12.83 1.62 3.91
N LEU A 130 -12.41 2.75 4.46
CA LEU A 130 -11.74 2.80 5.76
C LEU A 130 -12.72 3.39 6.77
N ARG A 131 -12.96 2.69 7.88
CA ARG A 131 -13.87 3.11 8.93
C ARG A 131 -13.10 3.36 10.23
N VAL A 132 -13.26 4.53 10.81
CA VAL A 132 -12.69 4.86 12.13
C VAL A 132 -13.82 5.43 12.96
N ASN A 133 -14.08 4.83 14.12
CA ASN A 133 -15.29 5.07 14.92
C ASN A 133 -16.56 4.89 14.06
N ASP A 134 -17.47 5.87 14.08
CA ASP A 134 -18.73 5.88 13.32
C ASP A 134 -18.61 6.61 11.97
N GLU A 135 -17.38 6.95 11.57
CA GLU A 135 -17.10 7.64 10.32
C GLU A 135 -16.41 6.72 9.31
N ASP A 136 -16.73 6.92 8.03
CA ASP A 136 -16.09 6.23 6.92
C ASP A 136 -15.54 7.19 5.85
N VAL A 137 -14.59 6.67 5.07
CA VAL A 137 -14.13 7.24 3.80
C VAL A 137 -14.03 6.11 2.77
N VAL A 138 -14.49 6.37 1.56
CA VAL A 138 -14.50 5.39 0.46
C VAL A 138 -13.56 5.87 -0.65
N PHE A 139 -12.62 5.01 -1.02
CA PHE A 139 -11.69 5.22 -2.12
C PHE A 139 -12.07 4.35 -3.31
N ASN A 140 -12.09 4.93 -4.51
CA ASN A 140 -12.14 4.16 -5.74
C ASN A 140 -10.72 3.83 -6.19
N VAL A 141 -10.31 2.58 -6.03
CA VAL A 141 -8.93 2.13 -6.25
C VAL A 141 -8.65 1.75 -7.71
N PHE A 142 -9.69 1.64 -8.54
CA PHE A 142 -9.55 1.38 -9.98
C PHE A 142 -9.60 2.64 -10.84
N ARG A 143 -9.97 3.80 -10.26
CA ARG A 143 -9.95 5.07 -11.00
C ARG A 143 -8.55 5.69 -10.99
N PRO A 144 -8.06 6.17 -12.14
CA PRO A 144 -6.91 7.06 -12.16
C PRO A 144 -7.24 8.33 -11.38
N ILE A 145 -6.36 8.72 -10.45
CA ILE A 145 -6.40 10.06 -9.87
C ILE A 145 -6.16 11.04 -11.02
N LYS A 146 -7.13 11.92 -11.29
CA LYS A 146 -6.91 13.03 -12.22
C LYS A 146 -5.96 14.01 -11.56
N ILE A 147 -4.72 14.05 -12.03
CA ILE A 147 -3.81 15.16 -11.71
C ILE A 147 -4.35 16.36 -12.48
N SER A 148 -4.94 17.32 -11.79
CA SER A 148 -5.14 18.65 -12.36
C SER A 148 -3.76 19.26 -12.55
N ALA A 149 -3.32 19.38 -13.81
CA ALA A 149 -2.19 20.25 -14.14
C ALA A 149 -2.54 21.66 -13.64
N GLN A 150 -1.69 22.22 -12.79
CA GLN A 150 -1.73 23.66 -12.55
C GLN A 150 -1.16 24.35 -13.79
N GLU A 151 -1.81 25.47 -14.16
CA GLU A 151 -1.64 26.25 -15.40
C GLU A 151 -0.20 26.70 -15.68
#